data_AF-A0A1I4ELN1-F1
#
_entry.id   AF-A0A1I4ELN1-F1
#
_cell.length_a   1.000
_cell.length_b   1.000
_cell.length_c   1.000
_cell.angle_alpha   90.00
_cell.angle_beta   90.00
_cell.angle_gamma   90.00
#
_symmetry.space_group_name_H-M   'P 1'
#
loop_
_entity.id
_entity.type
_entity.pdbx_description
1 polymer ?
#
loop_
_entity_poly.entity_id
_entity_poly.type
_entity_poly.pdbx_seq_one_letter_code
_entity_poly.pdbx_strand_id
1 'polypeptide(L)'
;MGLLATLKNIFMGSNNNGGNLITIYVKDNKCGNKMKLLFRKSYDIQKVYEDERDAAFEIKKVIVCDNCYNKLQLELEFDRKYNIIKQKLENGEIITEEEYQEI
;
A
#
# COMPACT_ATOMS: atom_id res chain seq x y z
N MET A 1 2.48 23.51 -9.11
CA MET A 1 1.75 23.20 -7.85
C MET A 1 2.07 21.78 -7.45
N GLY A 2 2.33 21.50 -6.17
CA GLY A 2 2.41 20.12 -5.67
C GLY A 2 3.67 19.71 -4.90
N LEU A 3 4.33 20.62 -4.17
CA LEU A 3 5.44 20.31 -3.24
C LEU A 3 5.00 19.57 -1.95
N LEU A 4 3.75 19.08 -1.87
CA LEU A 4 3.14 18.52 -0.65
C LEU A 4 2.82 17.01 -0.72
N ALA A 5 3.01 16.35 -1.87
CA ALA A 5 2.74 14.90 -1.97
C ALA A 5 3.72 14.04 -1.16
N THR A 6 4.91 14.56 -0.85
CA THR A 6 6.00 13.78 -0.26
C THR A 6 5.88 13.62 1.27
N LEU A 7 5.10 14.46 1.95
CA LEU A 7 5.00 14.49 3.42
C LEU A 7 3.88 13.63 4.01
N LYS A 8 2.87 13.24 3.23
CA LYS A 8 1.82 12.30 3.69
C LYS A 8 2.34 10.87 3.95
N ASN A 9 3.52 10.53 3.43
CA ASN A 9 4.06 9.17 3.40
C ASN A 9 4.58 8.62 4.74
N ILE A 10 4.64 9.44 5.79
CA ILE A 10 5.25 9.03 7.07
C ILE A 10 4.20 8.63 8.12
N PHE A 11 2.94 9.06 7.97
CA PHE A 11 1.88 8.81 8.96
C PHE A 11 0.81 7.80 8.54
N MET A 12 0.91 7.22 7.33
CA MET A 12 0.12 6.04 6.95
C MET A 12 0.69 4.76 7.57
N GLY A 13 0.86 4.80 8.89
CA GLY A 13 1.12 3.61 9.68
C GLY A 13 -0.10 2.70 9.56
N SER A 14 0.06 1.61 8.80
CA SER A 14 -0.84 0.47 8.78
C SER A 14 -1.42 0.25 10.18
N ASN A 15 -2.74 0.43 10.31
CA ASN A 15 -3.48 0.23 11.56
C ASN A 15 -3.41 -1.26 11.94
N ASN A 16 -2.27 -1.68 12.47
CA ASN A 16 -1.93 -3.04 12.86
C ASN A 16 -2.61 -3.34 14.20
N ASN A 17 -3.94 -3.39 14.20
CA ASN A 17 -4.75 -3.85 15.32
C ASN A 17 -4.60 -5.36 15.53
N GLY A 18 -3.39 -5.85 15.85
CA GLY A 18 -3.10 -7.24 16.23
C GLY A 18 -3.50 -8.35 15.24
N GLY A 19 -4.07 -7.98 14.08
CA GLY A 19 -4.73 -8.89 13.16
C GLY A 19 -3.79 -9.47 12.12
N ASN A 20 -4.25 -10.58 11.51
CA ASN A 20 -3.58 -11.24 10.39
C ASN A 20 -3.77 -10.51 9.05
N LEU A 21 -4.37 -9.31 9.06
CA LEU A 21 -4.69 -8.50 7.88
C LEU A 21 -3.90 -7.20 7.88
N ILE A 22 -3.43 -6.80 6.70
CA ILE A 22 -2.91 -5.47 6.37
C ILE A 22 -3.88 -4.84 5.38
N THR A 23 -4.34 -3.63 5.69
CA THR A 23 -5.26 -2.87 4.84
C THR A 23 -4.50 -1.73 4.17
N ILE A 24 -4.67 -1.59 2.86
CA ILE A 24 -4.09 -0.48 2.08
C ILE A 24 -5.20 0.14 1.25
N TYR A 25 -5.31 1.45 1.27
CA TYR A 25 -6.27 2.18 0.45
C TYR A 25 -5.52 2.86 -0.70
N VAL A 26 -6.10 2.78 -1.90
CA VAL A 26 -5.50 3.34 -3.11
C VAL A 26 -6.53 4.12 -3.91
N LYS A 27 -6.08 5.13 -4.66
CA LYS A 27 -6.85 5.88 -5.63
C LYS A 27 -6.23 5.72 -7.01
N ASP A 28 -7.05 5.41 -8.00
CA ASP A 28 -6.62 5.32 -9.40
C ASP A 28 -6.45 6.72 -10.01
N ASN A 29 -5.27 7.02 -10.57
CA ASN A 29 -5.01 8.31 -11.20
C ASN A 29 -5.77 8.51 -12.51
N LYS A 30 -6.24 7.43 -13.14
CA LYS A 30 -6.97 7.50 -14.42
C LYS A 30 -8.43 7.90 -14.23
N CYS A 31 -9.14 7.26 -13.31
CA CYS A 31 -10.59 7.49 -13.11
C CYS A 31 -10.97 8.05 -11.74
N GLY A 32 -10.01 8.22 -10.83
CA GLY A 32 -10.24 8.73 -9.48
C GLY A 32 -10.89 7.73 -8.51
N ASN A 33 -11.18 6.51 -8.97
CA ASN A 33 -11.82 5.49 -8.16
C ASN A 33 -10.95 5.06 -6.98
N LYS A 34 -11.55 4.94 -5.80
CA LYS A 34 -10.88 4.57 -4.55
C LYS A 34 -11.14 3.10 -4.25
N MET A 35 -10.11 2.35 -3.89
CA MET A 35 -10.19 0.91 -3.61
C MET A 35 -9.55 0.56 -2.28
N LYS A 36 -10.18 -0.39 -1.57
CA LYS A 36 -9.65 -1.00 -0.35
C LYS A 36 -9.02 -2.36 -0.68
N LEU A 37 -7.73 -2.49 -0.37
CA LEU A 37 -6.97 -3.73 -0.53
C LEU A 37 -6.75 -4.38 0.82
N LEU A 38 -6.93 -5.70 0.87
CA LEU A 38 -6.75 -6.51 2.06
C LEU A 38 -5.71 -7.60 1.76
N PHE A 39 -4.65 -7.63 2.57
CA PHE A 39 -3.56 -8.60 2.46
C PHE A 39 -3.48 -9.43 3.74
N ARG A 40 -3.45 -10.76 3.63
CA ARG A 40 -3.21 -11.65 4.78
C ARG A 40 -1.72 -11.89 4.98
N LYS A 41 -1.22 -11.66 6.20
CA LYS A 41 0.20 -11.86 6.54
C LYS A 41 0.68 -13.29 6.27
N SER A 42 -0.23 -14.27 6.38
CA SER A 42 0.07 -15.69 6.18
C SER A 42 0.36 -16.12 4.74
N TYR A 43 -0.09 -15.39 3.71
CA TYR A 43 0.10 -15.84 2.31
C TYR A 43 0.23 -14.72 1.26
N ASP A 44 -0.26 -13.51 1.54
CA ASP A 44 -0.14 -12.40 0.57
C ASP A 44 1.22 -11.70 0.66
N ILE A 45 1.97 -11.97 1.73
CA ILE A 45 3.23 -11.31 2.05
C ILE A 45 4.38 -12.29 1.86
N GLN A 46 5.41 -11.86 1.13
CA GLN A 46 6.60 -12.65 0.86
C GLN A 46 7.70 -12.29 1.86
N LYS A 47 8.44 -13.30 2.34
CA LYS A 47 9.62 -13.07 3.17
C LYS A 47 10.81 -12.70 2.28
N VAL A 48 11.52 -11.65 2.66
CA VAL A 48 12.78 -11.25 2.03
C VAL A 48 13.92 -11.95 2.78
N TYR A 49 14.83 -12.59 2.04
CA TYR A 49 15.96 -13.35 2.60
C TYR A 49 17.33 -12.70 2.28
N GLU A 50 17.33 -11.56 1.59
CA GLU A 50 18.56 -10.85 1.24
C GLU A 50 19.10 -10.11 2.47
N ASP A 51 20.30 -10.51 2.92
CA ASP A 51 20.93 -10.03 4.15
C ASP A 51 21.24 -8.52 4.15
N GLU A 52 21.29 -7.88 2.98
CA GLU A 52 21.60 -6.45 2.81
C GLU A 52 20.36 -5.55 2.71
N ARG A 53 19.14 -6.10 2.79
CA ARG A 53 17.90 -5.31 2.76
C ARG A 53 17.33 -5.09 4.16
N ASP A 54 16.93 -3.86 4.45
CA ASP A 54 16.20 -3.51 5.69
C ASP A 54 14.82 -4.19 5.75
N ALA A 55 14.28 -4.61 4.61
CA ALA A 55 13.00 -5.28 4.50
C ALA A 55 13.06 -6.73 4.98
N ALA A 56 12.20 -7.08 5.93
CA ALA A 56 11.95 -8.47 6.32
C ALA A 56 10.86 -9.12 5.45
N PHE A 57 9.94 -8.30 4.93
CA PHE A 57 8.82 -8.76 4.13
C PHE A 57 8.51 -7.80 2.99
N GLU A 58 7.89 -8.31 1.92
CA GLU A 58 7.44 -7.51 0.79
C GLU A 58 6.10 -7.97 0.20
N ILE A 59 5.41 -7.03 -0.45
CA ILE A 59 4.27 -7.27 -1.33
C ILE A 59 4.58 -6.63 -2.68
N LYS A 60 4.49 -7.42 -3.75
CA LYS A 60 4.56 -6.95 -5.14
C LYS A 60 3.30 -7.43 -5.87
N LYS A 61 2.35 -6.53 -6.13
CA LYS A 61 1.09 -6.89 -6.81
C LYS A 61 0.72 -5.89 -7.89
N VAL A 62 0.05 -6.39 -8.92
CA VAL A 62 -0.69 -5.57 -9.89
C VAL A 62 -2.15 -5.54 -9.47
N ILE A 63 -2.67 -4.35 -9.20
CA ILE A 63 -4.08 -4.12 -8.90
C ILE A 63 -4.76 -3.72 -10.20
N VAL A 64 -5.89 -4.35 -10.51
CA VAL A 64 -6.76 -3.94 -11.61
C VAL A 64 -7.90 -3.12 -11.03
N CYS A 65 -8.01 -1.86 -11.46
CA CYS A 65 -9.10 -0.98 -11.06
C CYS A 65 -10.45 -1.58 -11.47
N ASP A 66 -11.37 -1.69 -10.53
CA ASP A 66 -12.71 -2.26 -10.74
C ASP A 66 -13.66 -1.36 -11.54
N ASN A 67 -13.32 -0.08 -11.71
CA ASN A 67 -14.10 0.88 -12.50
C ASN A 67 -13.60 1.02 -13.94
N CYS A 68 -12.29 1.26 -14.16
CA CYS A 68 -11.76 1.58 -15.49
C CYS A 68 -10.70 0.62 -16.01
N TYR A 69 -10.48 -0.50 -15.30
CA TYR A 69 -9.53 -1.56 -15.64
C TYR A 69 -8.07 -1.10 -15.79
N ASN A 70 -7.75 0.08 -15.25
CA ASN A 70 -6.36 0.55 -15.16
C ASN A 70 -5.53 -0.40 -14.29
N LYS A 71 -4.24 -0.54 -14.61
CA LYS A 71 -3.31 -1.36 -13.84
C LYS A 71 -2.44 -0.47 -12.95
N LEU A 72 -2.53 -0.69 -11.65
CA LEU A 72 -1.70 -0.03 -10.66
C LEU A 72 -0.64 -1.03 -10.17
N GLN A 73 0.63 -0.63 -10.11
CA GLN A 73 1.71 -1.49 -9.63
C GLN A 73 2.08 -1.11 -8.20
N LEU A 74 1.76 -1.99 -7.24
CA LEU A 74 2.01 -1.79 -5.82
C LEU A 74 3.25 -2.57 -5.38
N GLU A 75 4.19 -1.85 -4.78
CA GLU A 75 5.33 -2.40 -4.05
C GLU A 75 5.31 -1.89 -2.61
N LEU A 76 5.27 -2.79 -1.64
CA LEU A 76 5.38 -2.48 -0.22
C LEU A 76 6.50 -3.30 0.39
N GLU A 77 7.29 -2.70 1.28
CA GLU A 77 8.28 -3.39 2.09
C GLU A 77 8.04 -3.12 3.56
N PHE A 78 8.25 -4.13 4.38
CA PHE A 78 7.97 -4.09 5.81
C PHE A 78 9.18 -4.53 6.64
N ASP A 79 9.28 -3.98 7.85
CA ASP A 79 10.18 -4.50 8.88
C ASP A 79 9.65 -5.81 9.51
N ARG A 80 10.41 -6.38 10.45
CA ARG A 80 10.02 -7.63 11.16
C ARG A 80 8.73 -7.50 11.98
N LYS A 81 8.28 -6.28 12.28
CA LYS A 81 7.05 -5.98 13.03
C LYS A 81 5.88 -5.65 12.10
N TYR A 82 6.04 -5.79 10.78
CA TYR A 82 5.06 -5.41 9.77
C TYR A 82 4.76 -3.90 9.73
N ASN A 83 5.71 -3.06 10.15
CA ASN A 83 5.65 -1.64 9.84
C ASN A 83 6.11 -1.41 8.41
N ILE A 84 5.39 -0.58 7.65
CA ILE A 84 5.78 -0.21 6.29
C ILE A 84 7.05 0.65 6.38
N ILE A 85 8.11 0.21 5.70
CA ILE A 85 9.37 0.96 5.57
C ILE A 85 9.57 1.53 4.16
N LYS A 86 8.86 0.99 3.17
CA LYS A 86 8.82 1.51 1.80
C LYS A 86 7.45 1.27 1.19
N GLN A 87 6.97 2.28 0.47
CA GLN A 87 5.74 2.22 -0.29
C GLN A 87 5.92 2.86 -1.66
N LYS A 88 5.47 2.18 -2.70
CA LYS A 88 5.46 2.68 -4.07
C LYS A 88 4.20 2.18 -4.77
N LEU A 89 3.53 3.10 -5.45
CA LEU A 89 2.36 2.79 -6.27
C LEU A 89 2.50 3.52 -7.60
N GLU A 90 2.54 2.79 -8.70
CA GLU A 90 2.50 3.37 -10.03
C GLU A 90 1.05 3.47 -10.53
N ASN A 91 0.74 4.53 -11.28
CA ASN A 91 -0.58 4.84 -11.83
C ASN A 91 -1.70 5.04 -10.79
N GLY A 92 -1.34 5.32 -9.54
CA GLY A 92 -2.27 5.62 -8.47
C GLY A 92 -1.61 6.37 -7.32
N GLU A 93 -2.41 6.65 -6.30
CA GLU A 93 -2.00 7.26 -5.04
C GLU A 93 -2.39 6.34 -3.89
N ILE A 94 -1.49 6.14 -2.93
CA ILE A 94 -1.82 5.50 -1.65
C ILE A 94 -2.48 6.58 -0.79
N ILE A 95 -3.70 6.31 -0.30
CA ILE A 95 -4.53 7.29 0.42
C ILE A 95 -4.88 6.79 1.82
N THR A 96 -5.22 7.68 2.75
CA THR A 96 -5.62 7.27 4.10
C THR A 96 -7.01 6.62 4.13
N GLU A 97 -7.37 6.00 5.25
CA GLU A 97 -8.72 5.48 5.45
C GLU A 97 -9.76 6.62 5.42
N GLU A 98 -9.44 7.78 6.00
CA GLU A 98 -10.31 8.95 5.98
C GLU A 98 -10.55 9.42 4.55
N GLU A 99 -9.49 9.56 3.75
CA GLU A 99 -9.60 9.91 2.32
C GLU A 99 -10.40 8.89 1.53
N TYR A 100 -10.36 7.60 1.90
CA TYR A 100 -11.17 6.56 1.28
C TYR A 100 -12.67 6.73 1.59
N GLN A 101 -13.02 7.11 2.82
CA GLN A 101 -14.41 7.25 3.26
C GLN A 101 -15.07 8.58 2.84
N GLU A 102 -14.29 9.60 2.45
CA GLU A 102 -14.84 10.82 1.87
C GLU A 102 -15.56 10.52 0.55
N ILE A 103 -16.86 10.83 0.48
CA ILE A 103 -17.75 10.63 -0.67
C ILE A 103 -17.54 11.73 -1.72
#